data_AF-A0A939UHI3-F1
#
_entry.id   AF-A0A939UHI3-F1
#
_cell.length_a   1.000
_cell.length_b   1.000
_cell.length_c   1.000
_cell.angle_alpha   90.00
_cell.angle_beta   90.00
_cell.angle_gamma   90.00
#
_symmetry.space_group_name_H-M   'P 1'
#
loop_
_entity.id
_entity.type
_entity.pdbx_description
1 polymer ?
#
loop_
_entity_poly.entity_id
_entity_poly.type
_entity_poly.pdbx_seq_one_letter_code
_entity_poly.pdbx_strand_id
1 'polypeptide(L)'
;KAFNDAGVELTVHAPYYINFSNPDPEMIGKSILYVLNSLKKVTVMGGDRVVVHPATQGKAERKEAVDIAIRNLNLLANEVMNFNGQNMKVCLETMGKIAQIGDAEETAEFCAIAPFF
;
A
#
# COMPACT_ATOMS: atom_id res chain seq x y z
N LYS A 1 8.48 22.26 3.56
CA LYS A 1 9.12 23.40 2.85
C LYS A 1 10.64 23.21 2.69
N ALA A 2 11.40 23.01 3.77
CA ALA A 2 12.87 22.85 3.69
C ALA A 2 13.37 21.79 2.67
N PHE A 3 12.77 20.60 2.62
CA PHE A 3 13.16 19.55 1.66
C PHE A 3 12.87 19.94 0.21
N ASN A 4 11.66 20.47 -0.05
CA ASN A 4 11.28 20.95 -1.38
C ASN A 4 12.17 22.11 -1.88
N ASP A 5 12.53 23.05 -0.99
CA ASP A 5 13.42 24.17 -1.34
C ASP A 5 14.84 23.69 -1.69
N ALA A 6 15.24 22.50 -1.21
CA ALA A 6 16.49 21.83 -1.55
C ALA A 6 16.37 20.86 -2.74
N GLY A 7 15.21 20.77 -3.39
CA GLY A 7 14.96 19.82 -4.47
C GLY A 7 14.95 18.35 -4.02
N VAL A 8 14.66 18.08 -2.74
CA VAL A 8 14.60 16.74 -2.17
C VAL A 8 13.14 16.31 -2.05
N GLU A 9 12.76 15.26 -2.79
CA GLU A 9 11.46 14.61 -2.66
C GLU A 9 11.41 13.75 -1.39
N LEU A 10 10.24 13.72 -0.75
CA LEU A 10 10.02 12.94 0.46
C LEU A 10 9.01 11.81 0.19
N THR A 11 9.36 10.62 0.63
CA THR A 11 8.45 9.47 0.68
C THR A 11 8.32 8.97 2.12
N VAL A 12 7.22 8.29 2.42
CA VAL A 12 7.01 7.61 3.70
C VAL A 12 6.85 6.11 3.45
N HIS A 13 7.61 5.29 4.16
CA HIS A 13 7.32 3.86 4.22
C HIS A 13 6.27 3.61 5.30
N ALA A 14 5.15 2.99 4.94
CA ALA A 14 4.11 2.63 5.90
C ALA A 14 4.60 1.53 6.86
N PRO A 15 3.97 1.34 8.03
CA PRO A 15 4.42 0.34 9.00
C PRO A 15 4.51 -1.09 8.43
N TYR A 16 5.56 -1.82 8.80
CA TYR A 16 5.89 -3.16 8.29
C TYR A 16 4.86 -4.27 8.56
N TYR A 17 3.93 -4.06 9.48
CA TYR A 17 2.93 -5.05 9.89
C TYR A 17 1.62 -4.97 9.09
N ILE A 18 1.57 -4.18 8.01
CA ILE A 18 0.49 -4.21 7.03
C ILE A 18 0.51 -5.54 6.29
N ASN A 19 -0.67 -6.14 6.09
CA ASN A 19 -0.81 -7.34 5.27
C ASN A 19 -2.16 -7.33 4.55
N PHE A 20 -2.18 -7.07 3.24
CA PHE A 20 -3.41 -7.08 2.46
C PHE A 20 -3.98 -8.49 2.24
N SER A 21 -3.25 -9.57 2.52
CA SER A 21 -3.81 -10.93 2.51
C SER A 21 -4.56 -11.32 3.80
N ASN A 22 -4.78 -10.39 4.73
CA ASN A 22 -5.51 -10.71 5.96
C ASN A 22 -7.03 -10.84 5.69
N PRO A 23 -7.66 -11.99 5.99
CA PRO A 23 -9.10 -12.16 5.78
C PRO A 23 -9.95 -11.45 6.83
N ASP A 24 -9.38 -11.13 8.00
CA ASP A 24 -10.09 -10.51 9.12
C ASP A 24 -10.43 -9.03 8.80
N PRO A 25 -11.74 -8.65 8.79
CA PRO A 25 -12.20 -7.28 8.50
C PRO A 25 -11.62 -6.20 9.43
N GLU A 26 -11.42 -6.50 10.71
CA GLU A 26 -10.85 -5.54 11.66
C GLU A 26 -9.37 -5.30 11.37
N MET A 27 -8.64 -6.38 11.08
CA MET A 27 -7.20 -6.30 10.79
C MET A 27 -6.91 -5.61 9.46
N ILE A 28 -7.75 -5.85 8.43
CA ILE A 28 -7.62 -5.10 7.19
C ILE A 28 -7.98 -3.63 7.37
N GLY A 29 -9.00 -3.32 8.17
CA GLY A 29 -9.36 -1.93 8.51
C GLY A 29 -8.18 -1.18 9.16
N LYS A 30 -7.45 -1.84 10.07
CA LYS A 30 -6.20 -1.29 10.64
C LYS A 30 -5.15 -1.05 9.57
N SER A 31 -4.91 -2.03 8.68
CA SER A 31 -3.94 -1.92 7.58
C SER A 31 -4.21 -0.72 6.68
N ILE A 32 -5.47 -0.55 6.26
CA ILE A 32 -5.92 0.61 5.47
C ILE A 32 -5.69 1.91 6.24
N LEU A 33 -6.07 1.96 7.52
CA LEU A 33 -5.88 3.14 8.36
C LEU A 33 -4.39 3.52 8.50
N TYR A 34 -3.48 2.56 8.53
CA TYR A 34 -2.03 2.85 8.53
C TYR A 34 -1.57 3.50 7.23
N VAL A 35 -2.07 3.06 6.07
CA VAL A 35 -1.77 3.70 4.78
C VAL A 35 -2.33 5.12 4.74
N LEU A 36 -3.61 5.31 5.09
CA LEU A 36 -4.25 6.64 5.11
C LEU A 36 -3.54 7.62 6.06
N ASN A 37 -3.14 7.16 7.25
CA ASN A 37 -2.37 7.98 8.18
C ASN A 37 -0.98 8.32 7.64
N SER A 38 -0.35 7.41 6.89
CA SER A 38 0.94 7.66 6.25
C SER A 38 0.80 8.68 5.12
N LEU A 39 -0.27 8.58 4.33
CA LEU A 39 -0.61 9.56 3.27
C LEU A 39 -0.84 10.95 3.87
N LYS A 40 -1.61 11.03 4.96
CA LYS A 40 -1.81 12.28 5.70
C LYS A 40 -0.49 12.88 6.19
N LYS A 41 0.41 12.06 6.75
CA LYS A 41 1.70 12.52 7.26
C LYS A 41 2.63 13.00 6.14
N VAL A 42 2.77 12.24 5.05
CA VAL A 42 3.65 12.63 3.94
C VAL A 42 3.16 13.93 3.30
N THR A 43 1.84 14.11 3.20
CA THR A 43 1.23 15.36 2.70
C THR A 43 1.61 16.56 3.55
N VAL A 44 1.52 16.44 4.89
CA VAL A 44 1.93 17.51 5.81
C VAL A 44 3.42 17.84 5.67
N MET A 45 4.24 16.84 5.35
CA MET A 45 5.67 17.01 5.13
C MET A 45 6.01 17.54 3.71
N GLY A 46 5.01 17.63 2.83
CA GLY A 46 5.12 18.14 1.46
C GLY A 46 5.55 17.09 0.42
N GLY A 47 5.44 15.81 0.74
CA GLY A 47 5.60 14.72 -0.23
C GLY A 47 4.26 14.11 -0.64
N ASP A 48 4.29 13.22 -1.62
CA ASP A 48 3.10 12.64 -2.25
C ASP A 48 3.11 11.10 -2.30
N ARG A 49 4.16 10.42 -1.84
CA ARG A 49 4.30 8.95 -1.97
C ARG A 49 4.37 8.22 -0.64
N VAL A 50 3.61 7.13 -0.56
CA VAL A 50 3.70 6.15 0.52
C VAL A 50 4.08 4.80 -0.06
N VAL A 51 5.17 4.22 0.42
CA VAL A 51 5.59 2.85 0.07
C VAL A 51 4.96 1.87 1.03
N VAL A 52 4.43 0.76 0.51
CA VAL A 52 3.72 -0.25 1.31
C VAL A 52 4.12 -1.64 0.86
N HIS A 53 4.42 -2.52 1.83
CA HIS A 53 4.49 -3.95 1.56
C HIS A 53 3.09 -4.48 1.23
N PRO A 54 2.88 -5.14 0.08
CA PRO A 54 1.55 -5.57 -0.35
C PRO A 54 1.01 -6.65 0.58
N ALA A 55 1.64 -7.81 0.68
CA ALA A 55 1.11 -8.88 1.52
C ALA A 55 2.12 -9.99 1.87
N THR A 56 1.67 -10.89 2.74
CA THR A 56 2.31 -12.17 3.01
C THR A 56 1.27 -13.29 3.07
N GLN A 57 1.59 -14.45 2.51
CA GLN A 57 0.67 -15.59 2.44
C GLN A 57 0.38 -16.23 3.80
N GLY A 58 1.25 -16.05 4.79
CA GLY A 58 1.10 -16.66 6.11
C GLY A 58 1.02 -18.18 6.03
N LYS A 59 -0.14 -18.74 6.40
CA LYS A 59 -0.44 -20.19 6.33
C LYS A 59 -1.37 -20.58 5.18
N ALA A 60 -1.86 -19.60 4.41
CA ALA A 60 -2.73 -19.85 3.27
C ALA A 60 -1.92 -20.27 2.05
N GLU A 61 -2.59 -20.91 1.10
CA GLU A 61 -2.03 -21.12 -0.23
C GLU A 61 -1.80 -19.78 -0.93
N ARG A 62 -0.72 -19.66 -1.71
CA ARG A 62 -0.33 -18.38 -2.33
C ARG A 62 -1.47 -17.77 -3.13
N LYS A 63 -2.15 -18.58 -3.94
CA LYS A 63 -3.27 -18.12 -4.76
C LYS A 63 -4.41 -17.54 -3.91
N GLU A 64 -4.80 -18.20 -2.84
CA GLU A 64 -5.86 -17.71 -1.95
C GLU A 64 -5.45 -16.38 -1.31
N ALA A 65 -4.20 -16.30 -0.85
CA ALA A 65 -3.68 -15.08 -0.24
C ALA A 65 -3.59 -13.91 -1.25
N VAL A 66 -3.22 -14.17 -2.50
CA VAL A 66 -3.21 -13.17 -3.59
C VAL A 66 -4.63 -12.71 -3.91
N ASP A 67 -5.59 -13.63 -4.02
CA ASP A 67 -7.00 -13.28 -4.27
C ASP A 67 -7.56 -12.39 -3.14
N ILE A 68 -7.19 -12.67 -1.88
CA ILE A 68 -7.53 -11.82 -0.72
C ILE A 68 -6.83 -10.45 -0.81
N ALA A 69 -5.54 -10.42 -1.20
CA ALA A 69 -4.80 -9.18 -1.38
C ALA A 69 -5.44 -8.28 -2.43
N ILE A 70 -5.80 -8.81 -3.60
CA ILE A 70 -6.49 -8.05 -4.66
C ILE A 70 -7.79 -7.45 -4.13
N ARG A 71 -8.63 -8.26 -3.45
CA ARG A 71 -9.88 -7.78 -2.85
C ARG A 71 -9.64 -6.62 -1.89
N ASN A 72 -8.65 -6.76 -1.01
CA ASN A 72 -8.37 -5.78 0.03
C ASN A 72 -7.63 -4.53 -0.51
N LEU A 73 -6.85 -4.65 -1.57
CA LEU A 73 -6.24 -3.52 -2.29
C LEU A 73 -7.30 -2.70 -3.04
N ASN A 74 -8.36 -3.33 -3.56
CA ASN A 74 -9.53 -2.61 -4.07
C ASN A 74 -10.23 -1.79 -2.97
N LEU A 75 -10.35 -2.35 -1.75
CA LEU A 75 -10.87 -1.59 -0.59
C LEU A 75 -9.96 -0.40 -0.26
N LEU A 76 -8.64 -0.61 -0.23
CA LEU A 76 -7.68 0.48 -0.04
C LEU A 76 -7.85 1.56 -1.10
N ALA A 77 -7.95 1.19 -2.38
CA ALA A 77 -8.11 2.14 -3.48
C ALA A 77 -9.36 3.02 -3.28
N ASN A 78 -10.49 2.42 -2.89
CA ASN A 78 -11.71 3.16 -2.59
C ASN A 78 -11.52 4.16 -1.44
N GLU A 79 -10.85 3.75 -0.37
CA GLU A 79 -10.59 4.62 0.78
C GLU A 79 -9.61 5.75 0.46
N VAL A 80 -8.60 5.50 -0.39
CA VAL A 80 -7.67 6.55 -0.87
C VAL A 80 -8.40 7.57 -1.76
N MET A 81 -9.33 7.12 -2.61
CA MET A 81 -10.17 8.03 -3.39
C MET A 81 -11.07 8.89 -2.50
N ASN A 82 -11.71 8.29 -1.48
CA ASN A 82 -12.53 9.00 -0.49
C ASN A 82 -11.72 10.02 0.33
N PHE A 83 -10.42 9.76 0.51
CA PHE A 83 -9.47 10.67 1.16
C PHE A 83 -9.05 11.85 0.28
N ASN A 84 -9.58 11.97 -0.96
CA ASN A 84 -9.13 12.94 -1.96
C ASN A 84 -7.65 12.76 -2.35
N GLY A 85 -7.16 11.51 -2.29
CA GLY A 85 -5.77 11.14 -2.56
C GLY A 85 -5.38 11.09 -4.03
N GLN A 86 -6.13 11.72 -4.95
CA GLN A 86 -5.86 11.63 -6.40
C GLN A 86 -4.50 12.20 -6.83
N ASN A 87 -3.91 13.08 -6.01
CA ASN A 87 -2.57 13.62 -6.21
C ASN A 87 -1.49 12.87 -5.39
N MET A 88 -1.82 11.70 -4.83
CA MET A 88 -0.92 10.89 -4.03
C MET A 88 -0.60 9.58 -4.74
N LYS A 89 0.46 8.90 -4.29
CA LYS A 89 0.87 7.59 -4.79
C LYS A 89 1.00 6.60 -3.65
N VAL A 90 0.41 5.42 -3.80
CA VAL A 90 0.62 4.28 -2.91
C VAL A 90 1.46 3.26 -3.65
N CYS A 91 2.77 3.31 -3.44
CA CYS A 91 3.75 2.50 -4.16
C CYS A 91 3.85 1.11 -3.51
N LEU A 92 3.35 0.09 -4.21
CA LEU A 92 3.46 -1.30 -3.76
C LEU A 92 4.89 -1.81 -3.97
N GLU A 93 5.55 -2.23 -2.90
CA GLU A 93 6.93 -2.70 -2.94
C GLU A 93 7.03 -4.12 -3.48
N THR A 94 8.01 -4.39 -4.35
CA THR A 94 8.33 -5.74 -4.78
C THR A 94 9.06 -6.52 -3.69
N MET A 95 8.70 -7.79 -3.51
CA MET A 95 9.18 -8.62 -2.41
C MET A 95 10.02 -9.80 -2.93
N GLY A 96 11.07 -10.15 -2.21
CA GLY A 96 12.03 -11.19 -2.63
C GLY A 96 11.93 -12.53 -1.90
N LYS A 97 11.09 -12.67 -0.87
CA LYS A 97 10.97 -13.91 -0.08
C LYS A 97 9.76 -14.72 -0.52
N ILE A 98 9.91 -16.05 -0.54
CA ILE A 98 8.84 -16.99 -0.94
C ILE A 98 7.51 -16.76 -0.22
N ALA A 99 7.55 -16.47 1.08
CA ALA A 99 6.35 -16.24 1.88
C ALA A 99 5.75 -14.82 1.72
N GLN A 100 6.47 -13.91 1.07
CA GLN A 100 5.97 -12.58 0.75
C GLN A 100 5.30 -12.61 -0.63
N ILE A 101 4.21 -11.88 -0.75
CA ILE A 101 3.49 -11.64 -1.99
C ILE A 101 3.95 -10.28 -2.52
N GLY A 102 3.99 -10.10 -3.83
CA GLY A 102 4.54 -8.93 -4.50
C GLY A 102 5.78 -9.25 -5.33
N ASP A 103 5.82 -10.40 -6.01
CA ASP A 103 6.78 -10.54 -7.11
C ASP A 103 6.47 -9.54 -8.25
N ALA A 104 7.28 -9.51 -9.30
CA ALA A 104 7.12 -8.53 -10.37
C ALA A 104 5.76 -8.64 -11.10
N GLU A 105 5.22 -9.85 -11.25
CA GLU A 105 3.95 -10.09 -11.93
C GLU A 105 2.78 -9.71 -11.03
N GLU A 106 2.81 -10.15 -9.78
CA GLU A 106 1.81 -9.81 -8.76
C GLU A 106 1.75 -8.30 -8.50
N THR A 107 2.91 -7.64 -8.36
CA THR A 107 2.96 -6.19 -8.16
C THR A 107 2.42 -5.44 -9.38
N ALA A 108 2.73 -5.89 -10.60
CA ALA A 108 2.17 -5.28 -11.81
C ALA A 108 0.64 -5.44 -11.87
N GLU A 109 0.11 -6.61 -11.50
CA GLU A 109 -1.33 -6.84 -11.39
C GLU A 109 -1.96 -5.92 -10.34
N PHE A 110 -1.33 -5.79 -9.18
CA PHE A 110 -1.82 -4.90 -8.13
C PHE A 110 -1.81 -3.43 -8.54
N CYS A 111 -0.75 -2.95 -9.21
CA CYS A 111 -0.68 -1.59 -9.73
C CYS A 111 -1.76 -1.29 -10.78
N ALA A 112 -2.31 -2.30 -11.45
CA ALA A 112 -3.40 -2.11 -12.40
C ALA A 112 -4.76 -1.83 -11.74
N ILE A 113 -4.89 -2.00 -10.41
CA ILE A 113 -6.16 -1.79 -9.68
C ILE A 113 -6.57 -0.31 -9.67
N ALA A 114 -5.62 0.61 -9.56
CA ALA A 114 -5.89 2.04 -9.49
C ALA A 114 -4.73 2.87 -10.08
N PRO A 115 -5.02 4.04 -10.70
CA PRO A 115 -3.99 4.86 -11.37
C PRO A 115 -2.96 5.50 -10.44
N PHE A 116 -3.21 5.49 -9.12
CA PHE A 116 -2.31 6.00 -8.09
C PHE A 116 -1.52 4.91 -7.36
N PHE A 117 -1.68 3.65 -7.77
CA PHE A 117 -0.81 2.56 -7.34
C PHE A 117 0.48 2.50 -8.17
#